data_AF-A0A0B0NN23-F1
#
_entry.id   AF-A0A0B0NN23-F1
#
_cell.length_a   1.000
_cell.length_b   1.000
_cell.length_c   1.000
_cell.angle_alpha   90.00
_cell.angle_beta   90.00
_cell.angle_gamma   90.00
#
_symmetry.space_group_name_H-M   'P 1'
#
loop_
_entity.id
_entity.type
_entity.pdbx_description
1 polymer ?
#
loop_
_entity_poly.entity_id
_entity_poly.type
_entity_poly.pdbx_seq_one_letter_code
_entity_poly.pdbx_strand_id
1 'polypeptide(L)' 'MSIFEYNGSALVAMVGKNCFAIASDRRLGVQLQTIATDFQRISKIHDRLFLGLSGLATDAQTLQPLSAYFLFIFLNY' A
#
# COMPACT_ATOMS: atom_id res chain seq x y z
N MET A 1 -1.22 -4.31 -22.04
CA MET A 1 -0.59 -4.12 -20.72
C MET A 1 -1.61 -3.47 -19.82
N SER A 2 -1.85 -3.99 -18.63
CA SER A 2 -2.89 -3.46 -17.75
C SER A 2 -2.42 -2.15 -17.08
N ILE A 3 -3.34 -1.21 -16.83
CA ILE A 3 -3.01 0.02 -16.11
C ILE A 3 -2.48 -0.26 -14.69
N PHE A 4 -2.89 -1.38 -14.09
CA PHE A 4 -2.40 -1.84 -12.79
C PHE A 4 -0.90 -2.20 -12.78
N GLU A 5 -0.32 -2.53 -13.95
CA GLU A 5 1.10 -2.89 -14.07
C GLU A 5 1.99 -1.68 -14.35
N TYR A 6 1.39 -0.51 -14.64
CA TYR A 6 2.10 0.68 -15.14
C TYR A 6 3.24 1.14 -14.23
N ASN A 7 2.99 1.14 -12.92
CA ASN A 7 4.00 1.54 -11.93
C ASN A 7 4.79 0.36 -11.35
N GLY A 8 4.39 -0.87 -11.68
CA GLY A 8 4.74 -2.06 -10.93
C GLY A 8 4.23 -2.00 -9.48
N SER A 9 4.09 -3.16 -8.85
CA SER A 9 3.90 -3.28 -7.41
C SER A 9 3.99 -4.75 -7.02
N ALA A 10 4.65 -5.03 -5.91
CA ALA A 10 4.61 -6.33 -5.26
C ALA A 10 4.26 -6.12 -3.79
N LEU A 11 3.19 -6.77 -3.33
CA LEU A 11 2.75 -6.70 -1.94
C LEU A 11 2.33 -8.07 -1.47
N VAL A 12 2.80 -8.45 -0.28
CA VAL A 12 2.51 -9.74 0.34
C VAL A 12 2.16 -9.52 1.81
N ALA A 13 1.11 -10.17 2.26
CA ALA A 13 0.76 -10.28 3.67
C ALA A 13 0.70 -11.75 4.06
N MET A 14 1.27 -12.09 5.21
CA MET A 14 1.27 -13.44 5.77
C MET A 14 0.80 -13.40 7.22
N VAL A 15 -0.02 -14.37 7.60
CA VAL A 15 -0.54 -14.52 8.97
C VAL A 15 0.13 -15.73 9.61
N GLY A 16 0.66 -15.54 10.81
CA GLY A 16 1.23 -16.58 11.65
C GLY A 16 0.42 -16.75 12.94
N LYS A 17 0.92 -17.60 13.86
CA LYS A 17 0.29 -17.76 15.17
C LYS A 17 0.50 -16.50 16.00
N ASN A 18 -0.58 -15.77 16.31
CA ASN A 18 -0.60 -14.53 17.07
C ASN A 18 0.23 -13.38 16.48
N CYS A 19 0.57 -13.44 15.18
CA CYS A 19 1.32 -12.39 14.50
C CYS A 19 0.95 -12.32 13.01
N PHE A 20 1.31 -11.21 12.37
CA PHE A 20 1.25 -11.08 10.93
C PHE A 20 2.47 -10.30 10.44
N ALA A 21 2.81 -10.47 9.18
CA ALA A 21 3.83 -9.70 8.48
C ALA A 21 3.24 -9.16 7.17
N ILE A 22 3.60 -7.94 6.83
CA ILE A 22 3.26 -7.31 5.56
C ILE A 22 4.53 -6.73 4.96
N ALA A 23 4.76 -6.99 3.68
CA ALA A 23 5.94 -6.55 2.97
C ALA A 23 5.55 -6.06 1.58
N SER A 24 6.26 -5.04 1.09
CA SER A 24 6.13 -4.57 -0.27
C SER A 24 7.48 -4.26 -0.87
N ASP A 25 7.56 -4.26 -2.20
CA ASP A 25 8.64 -3.59 -2.88
C ASP A 25 8.57 -2.07 -2.64
N ARG A 26 9.70 -1.40 -2.86
CA ARG A 26 9.82 0.06 -2.75
C ARG A 26 10.06 0.74 -4.10
N ARG A 27 10.00 -0.03 -5.20
CA ARG A 27 10.26 0.48 -6.54
C ARG A 27 9.02 1.21 -7.05
N LEU A 28 9.23 2.42 -7.58
CA LEU A 28 8.25 3.12 -8.39
C LEU A 28 8.75 3.11 -9.84
N GLY A 29 8.06 2.35 -10.69
CA GLY A 29 8.31 2.34 -12.12
C GLY A 29 7.40 3.30 -12.88
N VAL A 30 7.79 3.63 -14.10
CA VAL A 30 6.89 4.02 -15.18
C VAL A 30 7.30 3.17 -16.37
N GLN A 31 6.49 2.16 -16.68
CA GLN A 31 6.82 1.13 -17.66
C GLN A 31 8.18 0.47 -17.34
N LEU A 32 9.18 0.66 -18.20
CA LEU A 32 10.52 0.09 -18.05
C LEU A 32 11.50 1.01 -17.31
N GLN A 33 11.13 2.26 -17.02
CA GLN A 33 11.96 3.20 -16.30
C GLN A 33 11.69 3.13 -14.80
N THR A 34 12.74 3.09 -13.98
CA THR A 34 12.61 3.23 -12.52
C THR A 34 12.76 4.69 -12.13
N ILE A 35 11.76 5.24 -11.44
CA ILE A 35 11.73 6.62 -10.96
C ILE A 35 12.32 6.71 -9.55
N ALA A 36 11.93 5.78 -8.68
CA ALA A 36 12.32 5.80 -7.28
C ALA A 36 12.45 4.37 -6.72
N THR A 37 13.19 4.23 -5.63
CA THR A 37 13.40 2.95 -4.91
C THR A 37 13.01 3.02 -3.44
N ASP A 38 12.35 4.10 -3.05
CA ASP A 38 11.95 4.42 -1.68
C ASP A 38 10.44 4.65 -1.54
N PHE A 39 9.64 4.29 -2.54
CA PHE A 39 8.18 4.50 -2.56
C PHE A 39 7.46 3.66 -1.50
N GLN A 40 6.68 4.33 -0.65
CA GLN A 40 5.98 3.68 0.45
C GLN A 40 4.56 3.26 0.04
N ARG A 41 4.32 1.94 -0.02
CA ARG A 41 3.01 1.35 -0.37
C ARG A 41 2.20 0.92 0.85
N ILE A 42 2.88 0.72 1.98
CA ILE A 42 2.30 0.27 3.24
C ILE A 42 2.23 1.45 4.22
N SER A 43 1.03 1.72 4.71
CA SER A 43 0.75 2.75 5.69
C SER A 43 0.24 2.12 6.99
N LYS A 44 0.76 2.56 8.13
CA LYS A 44 0.27 2.17 9.46
C LYS A 44 -0.93 3.05 9.80
N ILE A 45 -2.11 2.45 9.94
CA ILE A 45 -3.33 3.18 10.33
C ILE A 45 -3.49 3.18 11.84
N HIS A 46 -3.24 2.02 12.48
CA HIS A 46 -3.31 1.85 13.93
C HIS A 46 -2.26 0.84 14.42
N ASP A 47 -2.12 0.62 15.73
CA ASP A 47 -1.11 -0.27 16.29
C ASP A 47 -1.21 -1.72 15.82
N ARG A 48 -2.41 -2.17 15.46
CA ARG A 48 -2.66 -3.53 14.94
C ARG A 48 -3.27 -3.53 13.55
N LEU A 49 -3.19 -2.41 12.82
CA LEU A 49 -3.78 -2.28 11.50
C LEU A 49 -2.83 -1.58 10.52
N PHE A 50 -2.49 -2.30 9.47
CA PHE A 50 -1.68 -1.82 8.36
C PHE A 50 -2.46 -1.96 7.07
N LEU A 51 -2.32 -0.99 6.18
CA LEU A 51 -2.93 -1.00 4.87
C LEU A 51 -1.84 -0.96 3.81
N GLY A 52 -1.90 -1.93 2.90
CA GLY A 52 -1.05 -1.99 1.72
C GLY A 52 -1.87 -1.82 0.46
N LEU A 53 -1.53 -0.87 -0.40
CA LEU A 53 -2.20 -0.67 -1.69
C LEU A 53 -1.26 -1.01 -2.85
N SER A 54 -1.79 -1.73 -3.85
CA SER A 54 -1.09 -2.16 -5.05
C SER A 54 -1.83 -1.68 -6.30
N GLY A 55 -1.17 -1.69 -7.46
CA GLY A 55 -1.70 -1.14 -8.70
C GLY A 55 -1.17 0.25 -9.03
N LEU A 56 -2.03 1.11 -9.57
CA LEU A 56 -1.67 2.45 -10.02
C LEU A 56 -1.25 3.34 -8.84
N ALA A 57 -0.10 3.98 -8.96
CA ALA A 57 0.49 4.76 -7.86
C ALA A 57 -0.39 5.96 -7.45
N THR A 58 -1.08 6.58 -8.42
CA THR A 58 -1.98 7.71 -8.16
C THR A 58 -3.15 7.29 -7.27
N ASP A 59 -3.77 6.16 -7.58
CA ASP A 59 -4.91 5.65 -6.81
C ASP A 59 -4.47 5.28 -5.39
N ALA A 60 -3.30 4.65 -5.25
CA ALA A 60 -2.72 4.34 -3.95
C ALA A 60 -2.47 5.61 -3.10
N GLN A 61 -1.92 6.66 -3.70
CA GLN A 61 -1.67 7.94 -3.02
C GLN A 61 -2.97 8.64 -2.60
N THR A 62 -4.02 8.56 -3.40
CA THR A 62 -5.33 9.15 -3.06
C THR A 62 -6.05 8.36 -1.98
N LEU A 63 -6.02 7.02 -2.06
CA LEU A 63 -6.80 6.16 -1.16
C LEU A 63 -6.14 5.96 0.21
N GLN A 64 -4.81 6.00 0.33
CA GLN A 64 -4.11 5.88 1.61
C GLN A 64 -4.63 6.86 2.69
N PRO A 65 -4.66 8.19 2.47
CA PRO A 65 -5.16 9.12 3.48
C PRO A 65 -6.68 9.00 3.66
N LEU A 66 -7.44 8.76 2.58
CA LEU A 66 -8.90 8.66 2.64
C LEU A 66 -9.35 7.45 3.47
N SER A 67 -8.73 6.29 3.27
CA SER A 67 -9.02 5.07 4.01
C SER A 67 -8.66 5.19 5.49
N ALA A 68 -7.53 5.85 5.81
CA ALA A 68 -7.17 6.15 7.19
C ALA A 68 -8.21 7.06 7.87
N TYR A 69 -8.65 8.12 7.17
CA TYR A 69 -9.68 9.04 7.68
C TYR A 69 -11.03 8.34 7.87
N PHE A 70 -11.46 7.53 6.91
CA PHE A 70 -12.70 6.77 7.01
C PHE A 70 -12.68 5.82 8.20
N LEU A 71 -11.61 5.02 8.34
CA LEU A 71 -11.49 4.12 9.50
C LEU A 71 -11.43 4.87 10.82
N PHE A 72 -10.81 6.05 10.86
CA PHE A 72 -10.81 6.88 12.06
C PHE A 72 -12.24 7.28 12.47
N ILE A 73 -13.10 7.68 11.53
CA ILE A 73 -14.50 7.97 11.83
C ILE A 73 -15.23 6.72 12.37
N PHE A 74 -15.07 5.58 11.72
CA PHE A 74 -15.79 4.35 12.11
C PHE A 74 -15.32 3.72 13.42
N LEU A 75 -14.05 3.91 13.80
CA LEU A 75 -13.51 3.38 15.06
C LEU A 75 -13.75 4.30 16.27
N ASN A 76 -14.13 5.56 16.05
CA ASN A 76 -14.40 6.54 17.11
C ASN A 76 -15.90 6.85 17.29
N TYR A 77 -16.78 6.13 16.58
CA TYR A 77 -18.22 6.04 16.82
C TYR A 77 -18.55 4.67 17.42
#